data_AF-A0A2V1JYV0-F1
#
_entry.id   AF-A0A2V1JYV0-F1
#
_cell.length_a   1.000
_cell.length_b   1.000
_cell.length_c   1.000
_cell.angle_alpha   90.00
_cell.angle_beta   90.00
_cell.angle_gamma   90.00
#
_symmetry.space_group_name_H-M   'P 1'
#
loop_
_entity.id
_entity.type
_entity.pdbx_description
1 polymer ?
#
loop_
_entity_poly.entity_id
_entity_poly.type
_entity_poly.pdbx_seq_one_letter_code
_entity_poly.pdbx_strand_id
1 'polypeptide(L)'
;MTIFRWQNCHADVATAMHGISVQSFLDDVIVPSIQVLEEKMHILSRSDEPAAAFALSDAGDVLRETKMAFGLSIQSIWERQLRGYLRGCAAALRPHEGLAAQAEKGNWRRLRELFLELRGIGLEAFPSFSELDKLHLLGNACRHGDGPSATELARHCPELWPDYLLAPANANQVTATAPPVELMDIPLDRLRLFCAAIVTFWDDAEYIYNESIERKHPSLEARLAQERTQRSWWPAAASDEVVR
;
A
#
# COMPACT_ATOMS: atom_id res chain seq x y z
N MET A 1 -27.38 -12.61 -8.27
CA MET A 1 -26.59 -11.56 -7.58
C MET A 1 -26.59 -10.33 -8.47
N THR A 2 -26.85 -9.14 -7.92
CA THR A 2 -26.76 -7.89 -8.66
C THR A 2 -25.30 -7.45 -8.68
N ILE A 3 -24.73 -7.25 -9.87
CA ILE A 3 -23.33 -6.82 -10.03
C ILE A 3 -23.25 -5.34 -9.66
N PHE A 4 -22.37 -4.99 -8.72
CA PHE A 4 -22.08 -3.60 -8.40
C PHE A 4 -21.41 -2.91 -9.59
N ARG A 5 -21.85 -1.68 -9.87
CA ARG A 5 -21.32 -0.83 -10.94
C ARG A 5 -21.16 0.59 -10.41
N TRP A 6 -20.15 1.29 -10.89
CA TRP A 6 -19.97 2.72 -10.63
C TRP A 6 -20.11 3.53 -11.92
N GLN A 7 -20.19 4.85 -11.78
CA GLN A 7 -20.18 5.74 -12.93
C GLN A 7 -18.75 5.84 -13.49
N ASN A 8 -18.52 5.28 -14.69
CA ASN A 8 -17.23 5.37 -15.35
C ASN A 8 -16.89 6.80 -15.79
N CYS A 9 -15.61 7.14 -15.74
CA CYS A 9 -15.04 8.39 -16.23
C CYS A 9 -13.64 8.18 -16.81
N HIS A 10 -13.04 9.24 -17.36
CA HIS A 10 -11.69 9.18 -17.93
C HIS A 10 -10.61 8.73 -16.92
N ALA A 11 -10.82 8.99 -15.63
CA ALA A 11 -9.86 8.60 -14.59
C ALA A 11 -9.68 7.07 -14.50
N ASP A 12 -10.72 6.29 -14.82
CA ASP A 12 -10.67 4.82 -14.83
C ASP A 12 -9.74 4.28 -15.93
N VAL A 13 -9.68 4.98 -17.07
CA VAL A 13 -8.80 4.59 -18.17
C VAL A 13 -7.34 4.93 -17.84
N ALA A 14 -7.12 6.06 -17.16
CA ALA A 14 -5.79 6.53 -16.80
C ALA A 14 -5.06 5.62 -15.79
N THR A 15 -5.79 4.75 -15.07
CA THR A 15 -5.21 3.84 -14.06
C THR A 15 -4.66 2.53 -14.64
N ALA A 16 -4.89 2.24 -15.92
CA ALA A 16 -4.56 0.96 -16.55
C ALA A 16 -3.09 0.52 -16.38
N MET A 17 -2.16 1.48 -16.26
CA MET A 17 -0.73 1.20 -16.11
C MET A 17 -0.22 1.27 -14.67
N HIS A 18 -1.07 1.58 -13.69
CA HIS A 18 -0.65 1.78 -12.30
C HIS A 18 -0.08 0.50 -11.68
N GLY A 19 -0.77 -0.64 -11.85
CA GLY A 19 -0.30 -1.94 -11.37
C GLY A 19 1.03 -2.35 -11.99
N ILE A 20 1.15 -2.23 -13.32
CA ILE A 20 2.37 -2.55 -14.07
C ILE A 20 3.56 -1.69 -13.59
N SER A 21 3.34 -0.39 -13.41
CA SER A 21 4.39 0.53 -12.94
C SER A 21 4.89 0.18 -11.54
N VAL A 22 4.00 -0.24 -10.65
CA VAL A 22 4.35 -0.64 -9.27
C VAL A 22 5.10 -1.98 -9.27
N GLN A 23 4.66 -2.93 -10.10
CA GLN A 23 5.34 -4.22 -10.24
C GLN A 23 6.74 -4.07 -10.83
N SER A 24 6.90 -3.25 -11.87
CA SER A 24 8.22 -2.93 -12.43
C SER A 24 9.13 -2.24 -11.41
N PHE A 25 8.61 -1.31 -10.59
CA PHE A 25 9.41 -0.73 -9.51
C PHE A 25 9.87 -1.77 -8.48
N LEU A 26 9.04 -2.76 -8.17
CA LEU A 26 9.41 -3.87 -7.28
C LEU A 26 10.50 -4.75 -7.90
N ASP A 27 10.27 -5.25 -9.11
CA ASP A 27 11.09 -6.28 -9.75
C ASP A 27 12.40 -5.71 -10.30
N ASP A 28 12.37 -4.51 -10.85
CA ASP A 28 13.51 -3.91 -11.55
C ASP A 28 14.37 -3.04 -10.63
N VAL A 29 13.85 -2.60 -9.47
CA VAL A 29 14.54 -1.66 -8.57
C VAL A 29 14.65 -2.19 -7.14
N ILE A 30 13.53 -2.44 -6.46
CA ILE A 30 13.56 -2.77 -5.02
C ILE A 30 14.27 -4.11 -4.76
N VAL A 31 13.84 -5.17 -5.44
CA VAL A 31 14.38 -6.52 -5.23
C VAL A 31 15.88 -6.59 -5.55
N PRO A 32 16.36 -6.12 -6.72
CA PRO A 32 17.79 -6.18 -7.04
C PRO A 32 18.64 -5.35 -6.07
N SER A 33 18.20 -4.16 -5.68
CA SER A 33 18.96 -3.31 -4.76
C SER A 33 19.12 -3.94 -3.37
N ILE A 34 18.08 -4.57 -2.83
CA ILE A 34 18.17 -5.27 -1.54
C ILE A 34 19.10 -6.48 -1.65
N GLN A 35 18.97 -7.29 -2.71
CA GLN A 35 19.81 -8.46 -2.92
C GLN A 35 21.31 -8.11 -3.00
N VAL A 36 21.66 -7.01 -3.67
CA VAL A 36 23.06 -6.55 -3.75
C VAL A 36 23.63 -6.19 -2.38
N LEU A 37 22.83 -5.55 -1.52
CA LEU A 37 23.25 -5.19 -0.17
C LEU A 37 23.35 -6.43 0.74
N GLU A 38 22.40 -7.35 0.64
CA GLU A 38 22.42 -8.62 1.38
C GLU A 38 23.62 -9.49 1.00
N GLU A 39 23.95 -9.59 -0.30
CA GLU A 39 25.14 -10.31 -0.77
C GLU A 39 26.43 -9.67 -0.25
N LYS A 40 26.51 -8.33 -0.27
CA LYS A 40 27.66 -7.61 0.30
C LYS A 40 27.83 -7.90 1.79
N MET A 41 26.74 -7.89 2.55
CA MET A 41 26.76 -8.26 3.98
C MET A 41 27.17 -9.72 4.17
N HIS A 42 26.70 -10.64 3.32
CA HIS A 42 27.09 -12.04 3.36
C HIS A 42 28.60 -12.22 3.18
N ILE A 43 29.19 -11.55 2.20
CA ILE A 43 30.65 -11.56 1.96
C ILE A 43 31.41 -11.03 3.18
N LEU A 44 30.99 -9.87 3.72
CA LEU A 44 31.63 -9.26 4.89
C LEU A 44 31.57 -10.15 6.13
N SER A 45 30.45 -10.84 6.35
CA SER A 45 30.26 -11.75 7.50
C SER A 45 31.20 -12.96 7.51
N ARG A 46 31.79 -13.31 6.36
CA ARG A 46 32.70 -14.43 6.18
C ARG A 46 34.17 -14.03 6.12
N SER A 47 34.46 -12.73 6.26
CA SER A 47 35.83 -12.23 6.20
C SER A 47 36.52 -12.37 7.55
N ASP A 48 37.79 -12.81 7.53
CA ASP A 48 38.64 -12.88 8.73
C ASP A 48 39.31 -11.53 9.06
N GLU A 49 39.08 -10.49 8.25
CA GLU A 49 39.66 -9.17 8.49
C GLU A 49 38.95 -8.46 9.67
N PRO A 50 39.68 -7.96 10.68
CA PRO A 50 39.05 -7.25 11.81
C PRO A 50 38.21 -6.02 11.41
N ALA A 51 38.56 -5.36 10.30
CA ALA A 51 37.80 -4.24 9.75
C ALA A 51 36.42 -4.65 9.18
N ALA A 52 36.26 -5.93 8.80
CA ALA A 52 35.03 -6.43 8.20
C ALA A 52 33.84 -6.39 9.16
N ALA A 53 34.07 -6.54 10.47
CA ALA A 53 33.01 -6.44 11.47
C ALA A 53 32.38 -5.03 11.52
N PHE A 54 33.20 -3.97 11.42
CA PHE A 54 32.71 -2.60 11.37
C PHE A 54 31.97 -2.33 10.05
N ALA A 55 32.55 -2.75 8.93
CA ALA A 55 31.92 -2.61 7.62
C ALA A 55 30.60 -3.37 7.51
N LEU A 56 30.47 -4.52 8.18
CA LEU A 56 29.22 -5.28 8.25
C LEU A 56 28.14 -4.53 9.02
N SER A 57 28.49 -3.90 10.15
CA SER A 57 27.57 -3.05 10.92
C SER A 57 27.04 -1.91 10.06
N ASP A 58 27.95 -1.14 9.44
CA ASP A 58 27.59 -0.02 8.58
C ASP A 58 26.72 -0.46 7.38
N ALA A 59 27.03 -1.62 6.79
CA ALA A 59 26.23 -2.18 5.71
C ALA A 59 24.82 -2.57 6.16
N GLY A 60 24.66 -3.05 7.39
CA GLY A 60 23.36 -3.33 8.01
C GLY A 60 22.51 -2.06 8.16
N ASP A 61 23.11 -0.97 8.63
CA ASP A 61 22.42 0.33 8.76
C ASP A 61 21.99 0.86 7.39
N VAL A 62 22.88 0.78 6.39
CA VAL A 62 22.55 1.15 5.00
C VAL A 62 21.40 0.31 4.44
N LEU A 63 21.37 -1.00 4.69
CA LEU A 63 20.28 -1.86 4.25
C LEU A 63 18.95 -1.48 4.91
N ARG A 64 18.95 -1.20 6.21
CA ARG A 64 17.76 -0.78 6.95
C ARG A 64 17.19 0.53 6.40
N GLU A 65 18.04 1.54 6.26
CA GLU A 65 17.65 2.84 5.69
C GLU A 65 17.14 2.70 4.25
N THR A 66 17.79 1.85 3.45
CA THR A 66 17.36 1.57 2.07
C THR A 66 15.94 0.97 2.05
N LYS A 67 15.66 0.00 2.92
CA LYS A 67 14.32 -0.60 3.04
C LYS A 67 13.27 0.42 3.49
N MET A 68 13.59 1.30 4.45
CA MET A 68 12.69 2.39 4.85
C MET A 68 12.41 3.36 3.70
N ALA A 69 13.45 3.75 2.96
CA ALA A 69 13.32 4.60 1.79
C ALA A 69 12.44 3.96 0.70
N PHE A 70 12.53 2.64 0.49
CA PHE A 70 11.64 1.91 -0.39
C PHE A 70 10.19 1.89 0.12
N GLY A 71 9.97 1.62 1.42
CA GLY A 71 8.63 1.70 2.03
C GLY A 71 7.98 3.07 1.81
N LEU A 72 8.72 4.14 2.07
CA LEU A 72 8.27 5.51 1.81
C LEU A 72 7.98 5.79 0.33
N SER A 73 8.81 5.24 -0.57
CA SER A 73 8.66 5.40 -2.03
C SER A 73 7.41 4.68 -2.53
N ILE A 74 7.16 3.44 -2.09
CA ILE A 74 5.94 2.68 -2.42
C ILE A 74 4.69 3.44 -1.94
N GLN A 75 4.70 3.91 -0.68
CA GLN A 75 3.60 4.71 -0.13
C GLN A 75 3.36 5.99 -0.95
N SER A 76 4.43 6.67 -1.35
CA SER A 76 4.34 7.90 -2.15
C SER A 76 3.81 7.63 -3.57
N ILE A 77 4.14 6.50 -4.18
CA ILE A 77 3.57 6.08 -5.47
C ILE A 77 2.07 5.85 -5.32
N TRP A 78 1.66 5.03 -4.34
CA TRP A 78 0.26 4.75 -4.05
C TRP A 78 -0.56 6.02 -3.82
N GLU A 79 -0.08 6.90 -2.94
CA GLU A 79 -0.80 8.13 -2.60
C GLU A 79 -0.97 9.04 -3.82
N ARG A 80 0.06 9.21 -4.66
CA ARG A 80 -0.05 10.01 -5.88
C ARG A 80 -1.04 9.40 -6.88
N GLN A 81 -1.02 8.08 -7.05
CA GLN A 81 -1.96 7.38 -7.92
C GLN A 81 -3.41 7.57 -7.43
N LEU A 82 -3.67 7.34 -6.14
CA LEU A 82 -5.01 7.51 -5.55
C LEU A 82 -5.50 8.95 -5.65
N ARG A 83 -4.67 9.93 -5.26
CA ARG A 83 -5.04 11.35 -5.34
C ARG A 83 -5.29 11.79 -6.78
N GLY A 84 -4.44 11.35 -7.71
CA GLY A 84 -4.60 11.62 -9.14
C GLY A 84 -5.92 11.06 -9.68
N TYR A 85 -6.24 9.82 -9.30
CA TYR A 85 -7.51 9.17 -9.64
C TYR A 85 -8.70 9.92 -9.05
N LEU A 86 -8.71 10.22 -7.76
CA LEU A 86 -9.80 10.93 -7.08
C LEU A 86 -10.02 12.33 -7.66
N ARG A 87 -8.94 13.05 -7.99
CA ARG A 87 -9.02 14.35 -8.68
C ARG A 87 -9.68 14.22 -10.05
N GLY A 88 -9.31 13.20 -10.82
CA GLY A 88 -9.92 12.91 -12.12
C GLY A 88 -11.41 12.55 -12.00
N CYS A 89 -11.77 11.73 -11.02
CA CYS A 89 -13.15 11.37 -10.70
C CYS A 89 -13.96 12.61 -10.33
N ALA A 90 -13.46 13.43 -9.41
CA ALA A 90 -14.13 14.66 -8.96
C ALA A 90 -14.39 15.62 -10.12
N ALA A 91 -13.38 15.82 -11.00
CA ALA A 91 -13.52 16.70 -12.15
C ALA A 91 -14.57 16.21 -13.16
N ALA A 92 -14.73 14.89 -13.32
CA ALA A 92 -15.64 14.31 -14.30
C ALA A 92 -17.06 14.06 -13.76
N LEU A 93 -17.19 13.63 -12.51
CA LEU A 93 -18.45 13.13 -11.93
C LEU A 93 -19.20 14.18 -11.10
N ARG A 94 -18.46 15.13 -10.53
CA ARG A 94 -18.98 16.18 -9.63
C ARG A 94 -18.29 17.53 -9.91
N PRO A 95 -18.30 18.02 -11.17
CA PRO A 95 -17.72 19.30 -11.49
C PRO A 95 -18.44 20.38 -10.64
N HIS A 96 -17.66 21.35 -10.12
CA HIS A 96 -18.13 22.48 -9.29
C HIS A 96 -18.33 22.25 -7.79
N GLU A 97 -18.10 21.05 -7.26
CA GLU A 97 -18.24 20.78 -5.81
C GLU A 97 -16.94 21.01 -5.02
N GLY A 98 -15.86 21.46 -5.68
CA GLY A 98 -14.56 21.70 -5.03
C GLY A 98 -13.84 20.43 -4.56
N LEU A 99 -14.40 19.25 -4.83
CA LEU A 99 -13.88 17.94 -4.42
C LEU A 99 -12.48 17.64 -4.97
N ALA A 100 -12.14 18.17 -6.15
CA ALA A 100 -10.81 18.01 -6.74
C ALA A 100 -9.70 18.63 -5.86
N ALA A 101 -9.95 19.78 -5.24
CA ALA A 101 -9.00 20.41 -4.31
C ALA A 101 -8.85 19.61 -3.00
N GLN A 102 -9.93 18.94 -2.58
CA GLN A 102 -9.92 18.08 -1.40
C GLN A 102 -9.12 16.80 -1.66
N ALA A 103 -9.15 16.24 -2.87
CA ALA A 103 -8.30 15.11 -3.26
C ALA A 103 -6.79 15.46 -3.15
N GLU A 104 -6.42 16.70 -3.43
CA GLU A 104 -5.02 17.14 -3.41
C GLU A 104 -4.47 17.32 -1.98
N LYS A 105 -5.28 17.88 -1.07
CA LYS A 105 -4.83 18.29 0.27
C LYS A 105 -5.41 17.46 1.41
N GLY A 106 -6.38 16.60 1.13
CA GLY A 106 -7.07 15.80 2.14
C GLY A 106 -6.12 14.85 2.85
N ASN A 107 -6.32 14.66 4.16
CA ASN A 107 -5.68 13.59 4.90
C ASN A 107 -6.26 12.22 4.50
N TRP A 108 -5.67 11.13 4.99
CA TRP A 108 -6.09 9.78 4.63
C TRP A 108 -7.57 9.49 4.88
N ARG A 109 -8.11 9.95 6.02
CA ARG A 109 -9.55 9.86 6.32
C ARG A 109 -10.38 10.56 5.24
N ARG A 110 -10.01 11.77 4.85
CA ARG A 110 -10.73 12.51 3.80
C ARG A 110 -10.64 11.82 2.44
N LEU A 111 -9.51 11.19 2.11
CA LEU A 111 -9.40 10.44 0.86
C LEU A 111 -10.33 9.22 0.83
N ARG A 112 -10.51 8.52 1.95
CA ARG A 112 -11.47 7.41 2.09
C ARG A 112 -12.91 7.87 1.92
N GLU A 113 -13.29 8.94 2.62
CA GLU A 113 -14.62 9.56 2.49
C GLU A 113 -14.88 10.01 1.05
N LEU A 114 -13.91 10.68 0.42
CA LEU A 114 -14.04 11.16 -0.95
C LEU A 114 -14.16 10.01 -1.96
N PHE A 115 -13.44 8.91 -1.76
CA PHE A 115 -13.58 7.72 -2.59
C PHE A 115 -14.99 7.16 -2.52
N LEU A 116 -15.55 7.02 -1.31
CA LEU A 116 -16.93 6.59 -1.11
C LEU A 116 -17.93 7.54 -1.78
N GLU A 117 -17.78 8.86 -1.58
CA GLU A 117 -18.64 9.88 -2.18
C GLU A 117 -18.65 9.82 -3.72
N LEU A 118 -17.50 9.58 -4.34
CA LEU A 118 -17.37 9.56 -5.80
C LEU A 118 -17.72 8.21 -6.43
N ARG A 119 -17.53 7.10 -5.71
CA ARG A 119 -17.64 5.74 -6.28
C ARG A 119 -18.76 4.89 -5.70
N GLY A 120 -19.37 5.29 -4.60
CA GLY A 120 -20.47 4.54 -3.95
C GLY A 120 -20.02 3.26 -3.25
N ILE A 121 -18.71 3.04 -3.12
CA ILE A 121 -18.08 1.94 -2.40
C ILE A 121 -16.88 2.50 -1.61
N GLY A 122 -16.70 2.07 -0.37
CA GLY A 122 -15.57 2.49 0.47
C GLY A 122 -14.28 1.80 0.07
N LEU A 123 -13.13 2.42 0.35
CA LEU A 123 -11.82 1.77 0.17
C LEU A 123 -11.73 0.50 1.03
N GLU A 124 -12.36 0.53 2.21
CA GLU A 124 -12.43 -0.53 3.21
C GLU A 124 -13.12 -1.79 2.71
N ALA A 125 -13.94 -1.69 1.66
CA ALA A 125 -14.61 -2.83 1.08
C ALA A 125 -13.66 -3.69 0.21
N PHE A 126 -12.52 -3.14 -0.22
CA PHE A 126 -11.54 -3.83 -1.05
C PHE A 126 -10.68 -4.77 -0.21
N PRO A 127 -10.37 -6.00 -0.69
CA PRO A 127 -9.53 -6.95 0.04
C PRO A 127 -8.13 -6.40 0.38
N SER A 128 -7.60 -5.55 -0.50
CA SER A 128 -6.28 -4.93 -0.36
C SER A 128 -6.23 -3.83 0.71
N PHE A 129 -7.37 -3.36 1.24
CA PHE A 129 -7.42 -2.20 2.12
C PHE A 129 -6.54 -2.34 3.36
N SER A 130 -6.60 -3.49 4.03
CA SER A 130 -5.85 -3.70 5.27
C SER A 130 -4.34 -3.51 5.11
N GLU A 131 -3.77 -3.92 3.97
CA GLU A 131 -2.37 -3.72 3.64
C GLU A 131 -2.08 -2.29 3.17
N LEU A 132 -3.01 -1.66 2.44
CA LEU A 132 -2.86 -0.26 2.02
C LEU A 132 -2.92 0.72 3.21
N ASP A 133 -3.73 0.41 4.23
CA ASP A 133 -3.81 1.20 5.46
C ASP A 133 -2.52 1.08 6.29
N LYS A 134 -1.96 -0.14 6.41
CA LYS A 134 -0.63 -0.37 6.98
C LYS A 134 0.47 0.35 6.19
N LEU A 135 0.41 0.36 4.86
CA LEU A 135 1.35 1.11 4.02
C LEU A 135 1.27 2.62 4.30
N HIS A 136 0.07 3.16 4.50
CA HIS A 136 -0.08 4.57 4.88
C HIS A 136 0.59 4.87 6.23
N LEU A 137 0.38 4.01 7.24
CA LEU A 137 1.04 4.13 8.55
C LEU A 137 2.56 4.04 8.41
N LEU A 138 3.07 3.10 7.62
CA LEU A 138 4.49 2.93 7.33
C LEU A 138 5.10 4.18 6.71
N GLY A 139 4.48 4.74 5.65
CA GLY A 139 5.01 5.94 5.01
C GLY A 139 5.05 7.14 5.95
N ASN A 140 4.06 7.29 6.83
CA ASN A 140 4.09 8.35 7.85
C ASN A 140 5.20 8.12 8.88
N ALA A 141 5.38 6.88 9.35
CA ALA A 141 6.46 6.53 10.29
C ALA A 141 7.84 6.76 9.65
N CYS A 142 8.06 6.32 8.41
CA CYS A 142 9.33 6.55 7.68
C CYS A 142 9.61 8.05 7.45
N ARG A 143 8.57 8.88 7.28
CA ARG A 143 8.71 10.33 7.01
C ARG A 143 8.92 11.16 8.26
N HIS A 144 8.27 10.80 9.36
CA HIS A 144 8.18 11.63 10.56
C HIS A 144 8.88 11.02 11.79
N GLY A 145 9.34 9.77 11.71
CA GLY A 145 9.90 9.04 12.83
C GLY A 145 8.83 8.63 13.84
N ASP A 146 9.22 8.63 15.12
CA ASP A 146 8.36 8.21 16.22
C ASP A 146 7.11 9.09 16.35
N GLY A 147 5.96 8.45 16.53
CA GLY A 147 4.69 9.15 16.66
C GLY A 147 3.48 8.22 16.63
N PRO A 148 2.26 8.78 16.47
CA PRO A 148 1.03 8.00 16.44
C PRO A 148 1.02 6.92 15.35
N SER A 149 1.50 7.23 14.14
CA SER A 149 1.57 6.24 13.06
C SER A 149 2.57 5.12 13.34
N ALA A 150 3.74 5.41 13.93
CA ALA A 150 4.70 4.37 14.33
C ALA A 150 4.13 3.47 15.43
N THR A 151 3.45 4.06 16.41
CA THR A 151 2.77 3.32 17.50
C THR A 151 1.71 2.38 16.95
N GLU A 152 0.89 2.86 16.03
CA GLU A 152 -0.18 2.05 15.43
C GLU A 152 0.39 0.97 14.50
N LEU A 153 1.43 1.31 13.73
CA LEU A 153 2.13 0.35 12.88
C LEU A 153 2.74 -0.78 13.70
N ALA A 154 3.37 -0.51 14.84
CA ALA A 154 3.92 -1.53 15.72
C ALA A 154 2.87 -2.49 16.29
N ARG A 155 1.62 -2.04 16.46
CA ARG A 155 0.50 -2.91 16.86
C ARG A 155 0.05 -3.84 15.74
N HIS A 156 0.02 -3.35 14.51
CA HIS A 156 -0.48 -4.09 13.35
C HIS A 156 0.58 -4.94 12.64
N CYS A 157 1.84 -4.52 12.72
CA CYS A 157 2.98 -5.14 12.06
C CYS A 157 4.16 -5.29 13.06
N PRO A 158 3.99 -6.01 14.18
CA PRO A 158 5.05 -6.19 15.16
C PRO A 158 6.31 -6.84 14.58
N GLU A 159 6.18 -7.61 13.50
CA GLU A 159 7.28 -8.24 12.77
C GLU A 159 8.29 -7.25 12.17
N LEU A 160 7.97 -5.96 12.07
CA LEU A 160 8.91 -4.92 11.63
C LEU A 160 9.94 -4.54 12.71
N TRP A 161 9.78 -5.05 13.94
CA TRP A 161 10.72 -4.82 15.05
C TRP A 161 11.16 -6.15 15.68
N PRO A 162 11.90 -7.01 14.94
CA PRO A 162 12.26 -8.34 15.40
C PRO A 162 13.04 -8.33 16.73
N ASP A 163 13.96 -7.39 16.89
CA ASP A 163 14.81 -7.28 18.10
C ASP A 163 14.02 -6.83 19.34
N TYR A 164 12.93 -6.07 19.15
CA TYR A 164 12.07 -5.61 20.25
C TYR A 164 11.18 -6.73 20.77
N LEU A 165 10.81 -7.70 19.92
CA LEU A 165 10.04 -8.88 20.31
C LEU A 165 10.85 -9.90 21.13
N LEU A 166 12.18 -9.86 21.02
CA LEU A 166 13.09 -10.79 21.70
C LEU A 166 13.58 -10.28 23.06
N ALA A 167 13.21 -9.07 23.47
CA ALA A 167 13.56 -8.54 24.80
C ALA A 167 12.92 -9.41 25.90
N PRO A 168 13.69 -9.90 26.89
CA PRO A 168 13.16 -10.79 27.91
C PRO A 168 12.02 -10.11 28.66
N ALA A 169 10.86 -10.76 28.63
CA ALA A 169 9.69 -10.40 29.41
C ALA A 169 10.02 -10.53 30.91
N ASN A 170 10.63 -9.49 31.47
CA ASN A 170 10.49 -9.20 32.89
C ASN A 170 9.01 -8.87 33.09
N ALA A 171 8.24 -9.94 33.36
CA ALA A 171 6.81 -9.98 33.51
C ALA A 171 6.38 -9.00 34.60
N ASN A 172 6.12 -7.75 34.19
CA ASN A 172 5.28 -6.71 34.81
C ASN A 172 5.52 -5.31 34.21
N GLN A 173 6.41 -5.16 33.23
CA GLN A 173 6.48 -3.95 32.40
C GLN A 173 6.35 -4.35 30.94
N VAL A 174 5.10 -4.46 30.46
CA VAL A 174 4.83 -4.12 29.07
C VAL A 174 5.27 -2.66 28.97
N THR A 175 6.44 -2.39 28.41
CA THR A 175 6.88 -1.03 28.16
C THR A 175 5.80 -0.38 27.31
N ALA A 176 5.05 0.55 27.90
CA ALA A 176 3.93 1.25 27.27
C ALA A 176 4.37 2.16 26.10
N THR A 177 5.66 2.14 25.78
CA THR A 177 6.33 2.91 24.74
C THR A 177 6.48 2.08 23.48
N ALA A 178 5.98 2.59 22.35
CA ALA A 178 6.19 1.99 21.04
C ALA A 178 7.69 1.81 20.73
N PRO A 179 8.07 0.75 19.97
CA PRO A 179 9.45 0.57 19.57
C PRO A 179 9.92 1.74 18.68
N PRO A 180 11.16 2.23 18.84
CA PRO A 180 11.69 3.32 18.01
C PRO A 180 11.71 2.97 16.52
N VAL A 181 11.38 3.93 15.66
CA VAL A 181 11.44 3.75 14.19
C VAL A 181 12.85 3.45 13.71
N GLU A 182 13.89 3.95 14.39
CA GLU A 182 15.30 3.64 14.08
C GLU A 182 15.63 2.14 14.17
N LEU A 183 14.88 1.39 14.98
CA LEU A 183 15.02 -0.06 15.11
C LEU A 183 14.14 -0.86 14.14
N MET A 184 13.38 -0.19 13.28
CA MET A 184 12.50 -0.84 12.33
C MET A 184 13.32 -1.50 11.21
N ASP A 185 13.11 -2.79 10.97
CA ASP A 185 13.61 -3.50 9.79
C ASP A 185 12.43 -4.00 8.98
N ILE A 186 12.32 -3.56 7.73
CA ILE A 186 11.22 -3.93 6.84
C ILE A 186 11.65 -5.13 6.00
N PRO A 187 11.05 -6.32 6.20
CA PRO A 187 11.37 -7.47 5.37
C PRO A 187 11.04 -7.22 3.90
N LEU A 188 11.82 -7.78 2.98
CA LEU A 188 11.54 -7.69 1.54
C LEU A 188 10.13 -8.19 1.22
N ASP A 189 9.69 -9.27 1.88
CA ASP A 189 8.34 -9.80 1.68
C ASP A 189 7.24 -8.83 2.11
N ARG A 190 7.48 -7.96 3.10
CA ARG A 190 6.53 -6.91 3.47
C ARG A 190 6.42 -5.85 2.37
N LEU A 191 7.54 -5.45 1.76
CA LEU A 191 7.54 -4.55 0.60
C LEU A 191 6.78 -5.17 -0.59
N ARG A 192 6.99 -6.48 -0.84
CA ARG A 192 6.25 -7.24 -1.86
C ARG A 192 4.75 -7.23 -1.61
N LEU A 193 4.33 -7.47 -0.36
CA LEU A 193 2.91 -7.45 0.03
C LEU A 193 2.26 -6.08 -0.22
N PHE A 194 2.96 -4.98 0.07
CA PHE A 194 2.44 -3.65 -0.20
C PHE A 194 2.30 -3.36 -1.70
N CYS A 195 3.30 -3.72 -2.51
CA CYS A 195 3.18 -3.60 -3.96
C CYS A 195 2.02 -4.46 -4.51
N ALA A 196 1.90 -5.71 -4.04
CA ALA A 196 0.81 -6.60 -4.43
C ALA A 196 -0.56 -6.05 -4.03
N ALA A 197 -0.69 -5.40 -2.88
CA ALA A 197 -1.93 -4.76 -2.44
C ALA A 197 -2.33 -3.59 -3.36
N ILE A 198 -1.37 -2.78 -3.83
CA ILE A 198 -1.63 -1.71 -4.80
C ILE A 198 -2.07 -2.29 -6.14
N VAL A 199 -1.38 -3.32 -6.64
CA VAL A 199 -1.74 -4.01 -7.89
C VAL A 199 -3.16 -4.58 -7.78
N THR A 200 -3.44 -5.33 -6.73
CA THR A 200 -4.76 -5.94 -6.47
C THR A 200 -5.86 -4.88 -6.43
N PHE A 201 -5.62 -3.73 -5.78
CA PHE A 201 -6.57 -2.64 -5.76
C PHE A 201 -6.91 -2.12 -7.17
N TRP A 202 -5.90 -1.92 -8.02
CA TRP A 202 -6.14 -1.43 -9.38
C TRP A 202 -6.79 -2.50 -10.28
N ASP A 203 -6.48 -3.78 -10.08
CA ASP A 203 -7.15 -4.88 -10.78
C ASP A 203 -8.63 -5.01 -10.39
N ASP A 204 -8.94 -4.82 -9.10
CA ASP A 204 -10.33 -4.76 -8.60
C ASP A 204 -11.07 -3.52 -9.14
N ALA A 205 -10.41 -2.38 -9.21
CA ALA A 205 -10.96 -1.17 -9.82
C ALA A 205 -11.22 -1.35 -11.32
N GLU A 206 -10.30 -1.98 -12.07
CA GLU A 206 -10.48 -2.29 -13.48
C GLU A 206 -11.65 -3.25 -13.70
N TYR A 207 -11.81 -4.24 -12.82
CA TYR A 207 -12.96 -5.14 -12.86
C TYR A 207 -14.29 -4.39 -12.73
N ILE A 208 -14.43 -3.50 -11.73
CA ILE A 208 -15.65 -2.70 -11.56
C ILE A 208 -15.87 -1.78 -12.77
N TYR A 209 -14.81 -1.14 -13.28
CA TYR A 209 -14.87 -0.34 -14.49
C TYR A 209 -15.41 -1.13 -15.68
N ASN A 210 -14.86 -2.33 -15.92
CA ASN A 210 -15.24 -3.21 -17.00
C ASN A 210 -16.70 -3.67 -16.85
N GLU A 211 -17.13 -4.06 -15.64
CA GLU A 211 -18.52 -4.42 -15.36
C GLU A 211 -19.50 -3.28 -15.62
N SER A 212 -19.06 -2.03 -15.41
CA SER A 212 -19.84 -0.81 -15.56
C SER A 212 -20.00 -0.35 -17.02
N ILE A 213 -19.31 -0.97 -17.99
CA ILE A 213 -19.50 -0.68 -19.42
C ILE A 213 -20.85 -1.19 -19.91
N GLU A 214 -21.68 -0.33 -20.50
CA GLU A 214 -23.02 -0.70 -20.98
C GLU A 214 -22.99 -1.69 -22.16
N ARG A 215 -22.16 -1.39 -23.18
CA ARG A 215 -22.03 -2.20 -24.39
C ARG A 215 -20.63 -2.77 -24.47
N LYS A 216 -20.49 -4.06 -24.15
CA LYS A 216 -19.21 -4.76 -24.07
C LYS A 216 -18.92 -5.50 -25.37
N HIS A 217 -17.67 -5.50 -25.78
CA HIS A 217 -17.22 -6.38 -26.85
C HIS A 217 -17.35 -7.86 -26.40
N PRO A 218 -17.66 -8.83 -27.28
CA PRO A 218 -17.81 -10.23 -26.89
C PRO A 218 -16.60 -10.82 -26.14
N SER A 219 -15.38 -10.38 -26.47
CA SER A 219 -14.17 -10.81 -25.75
C SER A 219 -14.14 -10.32 -24.30
N LEU A 220 -14.63 -9.11 -24.03
CA LEU A 220 -14.72 -8.57 -22.68
C LEU A 220 -15.79 -9.29 -21.87
N GLU A 221 -16.94 -9.60 -22.48
CA GLU A 221 -17.99 -10.36 -21.80
C GLU A 221 -17.52 -11.78 -21.45
N ALA A 222 -16.79 -12.45 -22.36
CA ALA A 222 -16.19 -13.75 -22.09
C ALA A 222 -15.17 -13.69 -20.93
N ARG A 223 -14.32 -12.66 -20.91
CA ARG A 223 -13.37 -12.42 -19.80
C ARG A 223 -14.11 -12.21 -18.47
N LEU A 224 -15.10 -11.33 -18.44
CA LEU A 224 -15.89 -11.06 -17.22
C LEU A 224 -16.65 -12.30 -16.75
N ALA A 225 -17.19 -13.11 -17.66
CA ALA A 225 -17.83 -14.38 -17.29
C ALA A 225 -16.87 -15.33 -16.57
N GLN A 226 -15.61 -15.39 -17.01
CA GLN A 226 -14.57 -16.16 -16.31
C GLN A 226 -14.25 -15.55 -14.94
N GLU A 227 -14.00 -14.23 -14.87
CA GLU A 227 -13.67 -13.55 -13.61
C GLU A 227 -14.77 -13.71 -12.56
N ARG A 228 -16.05 -13.60 -12.96
CA ARG A 228 -17.22 -13.86 -12.11
C ARG A 228 -17.24 -15.27 -11.50
N THR A 229 -16.52 -16.25 -12.06
CA THR A 229 -16.43 -17.60 -11.47
C THR A 229 -15.18 -17.82 -10.63
N GLN A 230 -14.13 -17.04 -10.86
CA GLN A 230 -12.81 -17.25 -10.27
C GLN A 230 -12.50 -16.29 -9.13
N ARG A 231 -13.13 -15.11 -9.09
CA ARG A 231 -12.87 -14.12 -8.04
C ARG A 231 -13.36 -14.60 -6.67
N SER A 232 -12.53 -14.36 -5.67
CA SER A 232 -12.82 -14.64 -4.25
C SER A 232 -13.56 -13.50 -3.55
N TRP A 233 -13.62 -12.32 -4.17
CA TRP A 233 -14.25 -11.12 -3.65
C TRP A 233 -15.22 -10.50 -4.67
N TRP A 234 -16.28 -9.88 -4.16
CA TRP A 234 -17.31 -9.22 -4.95
C TRP A 234 -17.55 -7.82 -4.45
N PRO A 235 -17.56 -6.80 -5.34
CA PRO A 235 -17.87 -5.45 -4.95
C PRO A 235 -19.32 -5.35 -4.50
N ALA A 236 -19.53 -4.72 -3.35
CA ALA A 236 -20.83 -4.42 -2.78
C ALA A 236 -20.88 -2.95 -2.37
N ALA A 237 -22.02 -2.31 -2.59
CA ALA A 237 -22.23 -0.94 -2.15
C ALA A 237 -22.12 -0.87 -0.62
N ALA A 238 -21.70 0.28 -0.10
CA ALA A 238 -21.82 0.53 1.34
C ALA A 238 -23.31 0.48 1.71
N SER A 239 -23.69 -0.39 2.64
CA SER A 239 -25.03 -0.39 3.22
C SER A 239 -25.25 0.91 4.00
N ASP A 240 -26.40 1.55 3.84
CA ASP A 240 -26.80 2.82 4.49
C ASP A 240 -26.74 2.81 6.04
N GLU A 241 -26.40 1.68 6.67
CA GLU A 241 -26.32 1.52 8.13
C GLU A 241 -25.03 2.06 8.78
N VAL A 242 -23.99 2.39 8.00
CA VAL A 242 -22.67 2.81 8.56
C VAL A 242 -22.53 4.34 8.69
N VAL A 243 -23.55 5.12 8.32
CA VAL A 243 -23.59 6.57 8.54
C VAL A 243 -24.53 6.89 9.72
N ARG A 244 -24.13 6.50 10.93
CA ARG A 244 -24.67 7.04 12.19
C ARG A 244 -23.57 7.19 13.22
#